data_AF-A0A2N7QA83-F1
#
_entry.id   AF-A0A2N7QA83-F1
#
_cell.length_a   1.000
_cell.length_b   1.000
_cell.length_c   1.000
_cell.angle_alpha   90.00
_cell.angle_beta   90.00
_cell.angle_gamma   90.00
#
_symmetry.space_group_name_H-M   'P 1'
#
loop_
_entity.id
_entity.type
_entity.pdbx_description
1 polymer ?
#
loop_
_entity_poly.entity_id
_entity_poly.type
_entity_poly.pdbx_seq_one_letter_code
_entity_poly.pdbx_strand_id
1 'polypeptide(L)' 'MIADFKVPFLDRIKLLLDLNEGIGLPLEPLGYTQEEFKKMKEERNPIIIEVINTGKVSMGKFNS' A
#
# COMPACT_ATOMS: atom_id res chain seq x y z
N MET A 1 -12.18 -5.98 6.77
CA MET A 1 -13.45 -5.27 6.51
C MET A 1 -13.66 -5.25 5.01
N ILE A 2 -14.73 -5.89 4.51
CA ILE A 2 -15.20 -5.62 3.15
C ILE A 2 -16.13 -4.42 3.31
N ALA A 3 -15.59 -3.22 3.14
CA ALA A 3 -16.42 -2.04 3.02
C ALA A 3 -16.86 -1.93 1.55
N ASP A 4 -18.14 -1.67 1.35
CA ASP A 4 -18.82 -1.66 0.05
C ASP A 4 -18.47 -0.38 -0.73
N PHE A 5 -17.19 -0.27 -1.08
CA PHE A 5 -16.66 0.92 -1.71
C PHE A 5 -17.07 0.95 -3.17
N LYS A 6 -17.81 2.00 -3.55
CA LYS A 6 -18.24 2.27 -4.93
C LYS A 6 -17.08 2.59 -5.90
N VAL A 7 -15.86 2.74 -5.39
CA VAL A 7 -14.67 3.21 -6.12
C VAL A 7 -13.57 2.17 -6.00
N PRO A 8 -12.89 1.77 -7.10
CA PRO A 8 -11.77 0.81 -7.08
C PRO A 8 -10.65 1.19 -6.11
N PHE A 9 -9.91 0.20 -5.60
CA PHE A 9 -8.89 0.42 -4.56
C PHE A 9 -7.82 1.44 -4.94
N LEU A 10 -7.25 1.33 -6.15
CA LEU A 10 -6.23 2.26 -6.62
C LEU A 10 -6.78 3.68 -6.81
N ASP A 11 -8.01 3.80 -7.29
CA ASP A 11 -8.69 5.09 -7.44
C ASP A 11 -8.94 5.76 -6.07
N ARG A 12 -9.16 4.97 -5.01
CA ARG A 12 -9.24 5.51 -3.64
C ARG A 12 -7.89 5.99 -3.13
N ILE A 13 -6.80 5.26 -3.40
CA ILE A 13 -5.45 5.74 -3.05
C ILE A 13 -5.19 7.06 -3.76
N LYS A 14 -5.49 7.14 -5.07
CA LYS A 14 -5.36 8.37 -5.83
C LYS A 14 -6.16 9.51 -5.23
N LEU A 15 -7.46 9.30 -4.94
CA LEU A 15 -8.31 10.30 -4.30
C LEU A 15 -7.72 10.80 -2.97
N LEU A 16 -7.15 9.91 -2.15
CA LEU A 16 -6.54 10.29 -0.88
C LEU A 16 -5.29 11.16 -1.08
N LEU A 17 -4.50 10.90 -2.11
CA LEU A 17 -3.34 11.72 -2.45
C LEU A 17 -3.75 13.08 -3.00
N ASP A 18 -4.73 13.11 -3.91
CA ASP A 18 -5.30 14.33 -4.47
C ASP A 18 -5.89 15.22 -3.37
N LEU A 19 -6.59 14.63 -2.39
CA LEU A 19 -7.09 15.36 -1.21
C LEU A 19 -5.97 15.84 -0.28
N ASN A 20 -4.85 15.13 -0.26
CA ASN A 20 -3.68 15.54 0.51
C ASN A 20 -2.91 16.68 -0.17
N GLU A 21 -3.14 16.93 -1.46
CA GLU A 21 -2.63 18.14 -2.13
C GLU A 21 -3.25 19.38 -1.46
N GLY A 22 -2.40 20.15 -0.78
CA GLY A 22 -2.81 21.33 -0.01
C GLY A 22 -2.92 21.10 1.51
N ILE A 23 -2.96 19.85 1.97
CA ILE A 23 -2.84 19.51 3.41
C ILE A 23 -1.37 19.24 3.76
N GLY A 24 -0.64 18.55 2.88
CA GLY A 24 0.79 18.31 3.06
C GLY A 24 1.14 17.25 4.11
N LEU A 25 0.25 16.28 4.35
CA LEU A 25 0.62 15.13 5.18
C LEU A 25 1.71 14.31 4.47
N PRO A 26 2.65 13.70 5.20
CA PRO A 26 3.72 12.87 4.62
C PRO A 26 3.19 11.47 4.26
N LEU A 27 2.18 11.41 3.39
CA LEU A 27 1.59 10.17 2.92
C LEU A 27 2.29 9.71 1.64
N GLU A 28 2.97 8.58 1.70
CA GLU A 28 3.62 7.96 0.54
C GLU A 28 2.94 6.62 0.20
N PRO A 29 2.31 6.48 -0.98
CA PRO A 29 1.72 5.23 -1.42
C PRO A 29 2.84 4.29 -1.89
N LEU A 30 3.18 3.30 -1.07
CA LEU A 30 4.20 2.31 -1.42
C LEU A 30 3.58 1.18 -2.24
N GLY A 31 3.77 1.25 -3.56
CA GLY A 31 3.47 0.16 -4.49
C GLY A 31 4.74 -0.66 -4.74
N TYR A 32 4.66 -1.99 -4.58
CA TYR A 32 5.73 -2.91 -4.93
C TYR A 32 5.17 -4.08 -5.73
N THR A 33 5.90 -4.49 -6.76
CA THR A 33 5.74 -5.81 -7.35
C THR A 33 6.17 -6.90 -6.34
N GLN A 34 5.78 -8.15 -6.59
CA GLN A 34 6.20 -9.27 -5.73
C GLN A 34 7.73 -9.43 -5.69
N GLU A 35 8.40 -9.20 -6.82
CA GLU A 35 9.86 -9.32 -6.92
C GLU A 35 10.57 -8.20 -6.14
N GLU A 36 10.09 -6.96 -6.23
CA GLU A 36 10.63 -5.84 -5.45
C GLU A 36 10.45 -6.08 -3.94
N PHE A 37 9.28 -6.57 -3.53
CA PHE A 37 9.02 -6.92 -2.14
C PHE A 37 9.99 -8.01 -1.64
N LYS A 38 10.22 -9.04 -2.47
CA LYS A 38 11.14 -10.14 -2.14
C LYS A 38 12.58 -9.63 -2.01
N LYS A 39 13.04 -8.81 -2.96
CA LYS A 39 14.37 -8.20 -2.92
C LYS A 39 14.56 -7.34 -1.67
N MET A 40 13.59 -6.47 -1.34
CA MET A 40 13.65 -5.65 -0.13
C MET A 40 13.74 -6.50 1.15
N LYS A 41 13.07 -7.65 1.18
CA LYS A 41 13.13 -8.60 2.30
C LYS A 41 14.52 -9.23 2.44
N GLU A 42 15.12 -9.64 1.33
CA GLU A 42 16.48 -10.19 1.29
C GLU A 42 17.53 -9.16 1.75
N GLU A 43 17.35 -7.90 1.34
CA GLU A 43 18.20 -6.77 1.71
C GLU A 43 17.97 -6.25 3.13
N ARG A 44 17.01 -6.83 3.88
CA ARG A 44 16.58 -6.36 5.21
C ARG A 44 16.24 -4.87 5.24
N ASN A 45 15.55 -4.40 4.20
CA ASN A 45 15.11 -3.02 4.12
C ASN A 45 14.31 -2.63 5.39
N PRO A 46 14.65 -1.55 6.11
CA PRO A 46 13.98 -1.19 7.36
C PRO A 46 12.46 -1.04 7.25
N ILE A 47 11.97 -0.52 6.12
CA ILE A 47 10.54 -0.34 5.86
C ILE A 47 9.86 -1.71 5.74
N ILE A 48 10.46 -2.65 5.00
CA ILE A 48 9.85 -3.98 4.83
C ILE A 48 9.85 -4.78 6.11
N ILE A 49 10.89 -4.62 6.94
CA ILE A 49 10.96 -5.26 8.25
C ILE A 49 9.84 -4.75 9.16
N GLU A 50 9.62 -3.44 9.20
CA GLU A 50 8.53 -2.83 9.94
C GLU A 50 7.16 -3.32 9.43
N VAL A 51 6.94 -3.28 8.11
CA VAL A 51 5.71 -3.78 7.47
C VAL A 51 5.46 -5.27 7.78
N ILE A 52 6.49 -6.11 7.82
CA ILE A 52 6.36 -7.53 8.18
C ILE A 52 5.98 -7.68 9.66
N ASN A 53 6.56 -6.85 10.54
CA ASN A 53 6.34 -6.94 11.98
C ASN A 53 5.01 -6.36 12.44
N THR A 54 4.54 -5.27 11.83
CA THR A 54 3.39 -4.48 12.30
C THR A 54 2.26 -4.38 11.28
N GLY A 55 2.52 -4.71 10.01
CA GLY A 55 1.54 -4.59 8.94
C GLY A 55 0.41 -5.61 9.04
N LYS A 56 -0.79 -5.19 8.63
CA LYS A 56 -1.93 -6.07 8.40
C LYS A 56 -2.08 -6.33 6.91
N VAL A 57 -1.92 -7.59 6.51
CA VAL A 57 -2.19 -8.02 5.13
C VAL A 57 -3.69 -7.92 4.87
N SER A 58 -4.09 -7.03 3.96
CA SER A 58 -5.46 -6.94 3.46
C SER A 58 -5.46 -7.38 2.00
N MET A 59 -5.56 -8.70 1.78
CA MET A 59 -5.45 -9.32 0.46
C MET A 59 -6.70 -8.99 -0.40
N GLY A 60 -6.54 -8.23 -1.48
CA GLY A 60 -7.49 -8.21 -2.59
C GLY A 60 -7.12 -9.32 -3.55
N LYS A 61 -7.99 -10.32 -3.73
CA LYS A 61 -7.77 -11.40 -4.70
C LYS A 61 -7.69 -10.79 -6.10
N PHE A 62 -6.51 -10.82 -6.72
CA PHE A 62 -6.37 -10.70 -8.16
C PHE A 62 -6.77 -12.07 -8.75
N ASN A 63 -7.93 -12.13 -9.39
CA ASN A 63 -8.28 -13.29 -10.21
C ASN A 63 -7.46 -13.24 -11.50
N SER A 64 -7.11 -14.44 -11.96
CA SER A 64 -6.22 -14.81 -13.07
C SER A 64 -6.43 -14.05 -14.37
#